data_AF-A0A941NI42-F1
#
_entry.id   AF-A0A941NI42-F1
#
_cell.length_a   1.000
_cell.length_b   1.000
_cell.length_c   1.000
_cell.angle_alpha   90.00
_cell.angle_beta   90.00
_cell.angle_gamma   90.00
#
_symmetry.space_group_name_H-M   'P 1'
#
loop_
_entity.id
_entity.type
_entity.pdbx_description
1 polymer ?
#
loop_
_entity_poly.entity_id
_entity_poly.type
_entity_poly.pdbx_seq_one_letter_code
_entity_poly.pdbx_strand_id
1 'polypeptide(L)' 'MTDALTRPTRAEAEKAIHTLLRWAGDDPAREGLRDTPARVARAFEDWFSGYAQDPEAYLARTFEEVSGYDDMVILKDIR' A
#
# COMPACT_ATOMS: atom_id res chain seq x y z
N MET A 1 24.87 -10.12 -7.70
CA MET A 1 25.02 -9.98 -6.23
C MET A 1 23.79 -9.27 -5.70
N THR A 2 22.63 -9.91 -5.84
CA THR A 2 21.37 -9.40 -5.30
C THR A 2 21.36 -9.79 -3.83
N ASP A 3 21.74 -8.84 -2.98
CA ASP A 3 21.34 -8.88 -1.58
C ASP A 3 19.83 -9.08 -1.58
N ALA A 4 19.37 -10.24 -1.09
CA ALA A 4 17.95 -10.48 -0.93
C ALA A 4 17.47 -9.40 0.03
N LEU A 5 16.71 -8.42 -0.48
CA LEU A 5 16.26 -7.23 0.24
C LEU A 5 15.61 -7.66 1.55
N THR A 6 16.40 -7.70 2.62
CA THR A 6 15.91 -8.06 3.94
C THR A 6 15.01 -6.91 4.36
N ARG A 7 13.72 -7.20 4.53
CA ARG A 7 12.74 -6.17 4.87
C ARG A 7 13.15 -5.55 6.22
N PRO A 8 13.37 -4.24 6.29
CA PRO A 8 13.65 -3.57 7.55
C PRO A 8 12.51 -3.75 8.54
N THR A 9 12.83 -3.69 9.83
CA THR A 9 11.84 -3.68 10.89
C THR A 9 10.98 -2.41 10.83
N ARG A 10 9.80 -2.46 11.45
CA ARG A 10 8.91 -1.28 11.55
C ARG A 10 9.61 -0.10 12.24
N ALA A 11 10.40 -0.36 13.28
CA ALA A 11 11.14 0.67 14.00
C ALA A 11 12.19 1.37 13.12
N GLU A 12 12.86 0.63 12.24
CA GLU A 12 13.82 1.20 11.27
C GLU A 12 13.11 2.07 10.23
N ALA A 13 11.95 1.62 9.74
CA ALA A 13 11.12 2.42 8.82
C ALA A 13 10.64 3.72 9.47
N GLU A 14 10.13 3.66 10.71
CA GLU A 14 9.71 4.86 11.45
C GLU A 14 10.89 5.82 11.71
N LYS A 15 12.06 5.29 12.07
CA LYS A 15 13.27 6.09 12.24
C LYS A 15 13.72 6.76 10.94
N ALA A 16 13.55 6.09 9.80
CA ALA A 16 13.80 6.68 8.49
C ALA A 16 12.83 7.84 8.21
N ILE A 17 11.53 7.65 8.47
CA ILE A 17 10.52 8.71 8.32
C ILE A 17 10.80 9.90 9.23
N HIS A 18 11.17 9.65 10.48
CA HIS A 18 11.61 10.70 11.42
C HIS A 18 12.84 11.45 10.88
N THR A 19 13.75 10.77 10.17
CA THR A 19 14.90 11.41 9.53
C THR A 19 14.47 12.27 8.35
N LEU A 20 13.51 11.82 7.54
CA LEU A 20 12.95 12.62 6.44
C LEU A 20 12.26 13.89 6.94
N LEU A 21 11.50 13.83 8.04
CA LEU A 21 10.86 15.00 8.64
C LEU A 21 11.89 16.07 9.05
N ARG A 22 12.98 15.66 9.71
CA ARG A 22 14.07 16.58 10.07
C ARG A 22 14.78 17.14 8.85
N TRP A 23 15.04 16.29 7.85
CA TRP A 23 15.67 16.71 6.61
C TRP A 23 14.81 17.74 5.84
N ALA A 24 13.48 17.62 5.92
CA ALA A 24 12.55 18.59 5.37
C ALA A 24 12.49 19.93 6.14
N GLY A 25 13.21 20.05 7.27
CA GLY A 25 13.25 21.26 8.10
C GLY A 25 12.14 21.35 9.15
N ASP A 26 11.39 20.27 9.38
CA ASP A 26 10.29 20.22 10.35
C ASP A 26 10.77 19.64 11.71
N ASP A 27 10.07 19.95 12.81
CA ASP A 27 10.38 19.41 14.15
C ASP A 27 9.52 18.16 14.45
N PRO A 28 10.08 16.94 14.45
CA PRO A 28 9.29 15.72 14.72
C PRO A 28 8.73 15.64 16.15
N ALA A 29 9.26 16.41 17.09
CA ALA A 29 8.79 16.43 18.47
C ALA A 29 7.54 17.30 18.67
N ARG A 30 7.13 18.08 17.67
CA ARG A 30 5.89 18.85 17.72
C ARG A 30 4.67 17.93 17.76
N GLU A 31 3.63 18.33 18.49
CA GLU A 31 2.44 17.52 18.77
C GLU A 31 1.88 16.82 17.52
N GLY A 32 1.72 17.55 16.40
CA GLY A 32 1.20 16.99 15.15
C GLY A 32 2.09 15.95 14.46
N LEU A 33 3.39 15.91 14.77
CA LEU A 33 4.36 15.02 14.11
C LEU A 33 4.82 13.83 14.94
N ARG A 34 4.62 13.82 16.26
CA ARG A 34 5.09 12.72 17.13
C ARG A 34 4.67 11.35 16.61
N ASP A 35 3.41 11.23 16.21
CA ASP A 35 2.85 9.97 15.68
C ASP A 35 2.96 9.83 14.16
N THR A 36 3.49 10.84 13.46
CA THR A 36 3.60 10.81 11.98
C THR A 36 4.40 9.62 11.47
N PRO A 37 5.58 9.26 12.04
CA PRO A 37 6.30 8.08 11.60
C PRO A 37 5.45 6.81 11.61
N ALA A 38 4.72 6.56 12.70
CA ALA A 38 3.86 5.39 12.83
C ALA A 38 2.65 5.44 11.88
N ARG A 39 2.08 6.63 11.62
CA ARG A 39 0.99 6.80 10.64
C ARG A 39 1.47 6.54 9.22
N VAL A 40 2.64 7.05 8.85
CA VAL A 40 3.20 6.88 7.50
C VAL A 40 3.61 5.43 7.26
N ALA A 41 4.21 4.76 8.25
CA ALA A 41 4.52 3.33 8.15
C ALA A 41 3.26 2.49 7.89
N ARG A 42 2.15 2.78 8.58
CA ARG A 42 0.84 2.15 8.32
C ARG A 42 0.30 2.45 6.92
N ALA A 43 0.38 3.69 6.47
CA ALA A 43 -0.08 4.06 5.14
C ALA A 43 0.67 3.28 4.04
N PHE A 44 1.98 3.04 4.22
CA PHE A 44 2.75 2.20 3.31
C PHE A 44 2.28 0.74 3.33
N GLU A 45 1.92 0.19 4.50
CA GLU A 45 1.34 -1.16 4.59
C GLU A 45 0.04 -1.26 3.78
N ASP A 46 -0.80 -0.22 3.83
CA ASP A 46 -2.07 -0.17 3.08
C ASP A 46 -1.86 0.01 1.57
N TRP A 47 -1.09 1.03 1.16
CA TRP A 47 -0.86 1.37 -0.25
C TRP A 47 -0.18 0.24 -1.02
N PHE A 48 0.73 -0.48 -0.36
CA PHE A 48 1.47 -1.58 -0.97
C PHE A 48 0.93 -2.96 -0.57
N SER A 49 -0.25 -3.02 0.06
CA SER A 49 -0.87 -4.28 0.48
C SER A 49 -1.09 -5.25 -0.68
N GLY A 50 -1.32 -4.74 -1.89
CA GLY A 50 -1.51 -5.52 -3.11
C GLY A 50 -0.33 -6.44 -3.45
N TYR A 51 0.90 -6.12 -3.04
CA TYR A 51 2.06 -7.00 -3.30
C TYR A 51 2.01 -8.33 -2.52
N ALA A 52 1.21 -8.38 -1.46
CA ALA A 52 0.99 -9.61 -0.69
C ALA A 52 -0.30 -10.34 -1.11
N GLN A 53 -1.01 -9.84 -2.13
CA GLN A 53 -2.27 -10.40 -2.59
C GLN A 53 -2.08 -11.22 -3.88
N ASP A 54 -2.91 -12.25 -4.05
CA ASP A 54 -3.00 -13.02 -5.28
C ASP A 54 -4.15 -12.49 -6.16
N PRO A 55 -3.89 -11.79 -7.27
CA PRO A 55 -4.93 -11.28 -8.15
C PRO A 55 -5.72 -12.38 -8.85
N GLU A 56 -5.13 -13.57 -9.09
CA GLU A 56 -5.83 -14.68 -9.76
C GLU A 56 -6.95 -15.21 -8.87
N ALA A 57 -6.71 -15.31 -7.57
CA ALA A 57 -7.74 -15.69 -6.61
C ALA A 57 -8.97 -14.77 -6.64
N TYR A 58 -8.80 -13.47 -6.89
CA TYR A 58 -9.93 -12.53 -7.02
C TYR A 58 -10.74 -12.74 -8.31
N LEU A 59 -10.07 -13.20 -9.38
CA LEU A 59 -10.69 -13.44 -10.68
C LEU A 59 -11.25 -14.86 -10.83
N ALA A 60 -10.96 -15.76 -9.89
CA ALA A 60 -11.31 -17.18 -9.97
C ALA A 60 -12.82 -17.46 -10.02
N ARG A 61 -13.66 -16.56 -9.48
CA ARG A 61 -15.10 -16.73 -9.48
C ARG A 61 -15.74 -16.11 -10.72
N THR A 62 -16.15 -16.97 -11.64
CA THR A 62 -16.92 -16.59 -12.82
C THR A 62 -18.38 -17.03 -12.71
N PHE A 63 -19.27 -16.38 -13.45
CA PHE A 63 -20.68 -16.78 -13.59
C PHE A 63 -20.92 -17.13 -15.06
N GLU A 64 -21.65 -18.20 -15.32
CA GLU A 64 -22.11 -18.52 -16.67
C GLU A 64 -23.17 -17.49 -17.10
N GLU A 65 -23.17 -17.14 -18.38
CA GLU A 65 -24.13 -16.19 -18.95
C GLU A 65 -25.58 -16.61 -18.64
N VAL A 66 -26.31 -15.73 -17.97
CA VAL A 66 -27.76 -15.86 -17.88
C VAL A 66 -28.32 -15.41 -19.23
N SER A 67 -28.72 -16.36 -20.07
CA SER A 67 -29.49 -16.11 -21.31
C SER A 67 -28.71 -15.65 -22.56
N GLY A 68 -27.41 -15.97 -22.69
CA GLY A 68 -26.69 -15.83 -23.97
C GLY A 68 -26.34 -14.39 -24.36
N TYR A 69 -25.98 -13.56 -23.39
CA TYR A 69 -25.65 -12.15 -23.58
C TYR A 69 -24.25 -12.00 -24.19
N ASP A 70 -24.16 -11.67 -25.48
CA ASP A 70 -22.89 -11.51 -26.22
C ASP A 70 -22.47 -10.03 -26.45
N ASP A 71 -23.20 -9.10 -25.83
CA ASP A 71 -22.98 -7.67 -25.98
C ASP A 71 -21.81 -7.15 -25.12
N MET A 72 -21.23 -6.02 -25.53
CA MET A 72 -20.12 -5.38 -24.84
C MET A 72 -20.49 -4.94 -23.40
N VAL A 73 -19.63 -5.29 -22.44
CA VAL A 73 -19.71 -4.81 -21.06
C VAL A 73 -18.65 -3.73 -20.83
N ILE A 74 -19.07 -2.55 -20.36
CA ILE A 74 -18.18 -1.45 -20.00
C ILE A 74 -18.28 -1.20 -18.50
N LEU A 75 -17.16 -1.37 -17.80
CA LEU A 75 -16.98 -0.88 -16.44
C LEU A 75 -16.19 0.44 -16.48
N LYS A 76 -16.82 1.51 -16.03
CA LYS A 76 -16.24 2.87 -15.99
C LYS A 76 -16.22 3.41 -14.57
N ASP A 77 -15.43 4.44 -14.35
CA ASP A 77 -15.32 5.16 -13.07
C ASP A 77 -14.83 4.31 -11.89
N ILE A 78 -13.95 3.33 -12.15
CA ILE A 78 -13.21 2.61 -11.10
C ILE A 78 -12.24 3.60 -10.45
N ARG A 79 -12.31 3.73 -9.13
CA ARG A 79 -11.49 4.65 -8.34
C ARG A 79 -10.17 4.02 -7.89
#